data_AF-A0A0D1DBB6-F1
#
_entry.id   AF-A0A0D1DBB6-F1
#
_cell.length_a   1.000
_cell.length_b   1.000
_cell.length_c   1.000
_cell.angle_alpha   90.00
_cell.angle_beta   90.00
_cell.angle_gamma   90.00
#
_symmetry.space_group_name_H-M   'P 1'
#
loop_
_entity.id
_entity.type
_entity.pdbx_description
1 polymer ?
#
loop_
_entity_poly.entity_id
_entity_poly.type
_entity_poly.pdbx_seq_one_letter_code
_entity_poly.pdbx_strand_id
1 'polypeptide(L)'
;MTQILSFPDVSGQGGCVLPPDPPERMRSEVPSESVSSATLLEAWTGPRDAAGPAFALAALRGPGPVLWVQDRLSAREAGRPQARTLRRLYGRDVILVRPARVPDLLMAMEMALSCPALSGVLGEVWGDPPRLDFTATKRLALRAEQSGVPCWLIRRGADPALSAARARWRVTSLPSAPPDWDTQSPGAPRWRAELFRSRADRPGLWVAGHDGPQDRLRFAAVAGDGAMVDPAGAQGRRATR
;
A
#
# COMPACT_ATOMS: atom_id res chain seq x y z
N MET A 1 -12.66 9.41 -57.55
CA MET A 1 -13.86 8.86 -56.90
C MET A 1 -13.48 8.59 -55.45
N THR A 2 -13.68 9.58 -54.58
CA THR A 2 -13.22 9.58 -53.18
C THR A 2 -14.40 9.96 -52.32
N GLN A 3 -14.92 9.03 -51.52
CA GLN A 3 -16.05 9.26 -50.61
C GLN A 3 -15.54 9.90 -49.30
N ILE A 4 -16.10 11.08 -49.00
CA ILE A 4 -16.01 11.74 -47.70
C ILE A 4 -17.24 11.30 -46.90
N LEU A 5 -17.04 10.71 -45.73
CA LEU A 5 -18.12 10.37 -44.79
C LEU A 5 -18.32 11.55 -43.83
N SER A 6 -19.52 12.14 -43.87
CA SER A 6 -19.99 13.17 -42.94
C SER A 6 -20.44 12.54 -41.61
N PHE A 7 -20.12 13.19 -40.50
CA PHE A 7 -20.67 12.93 -39.17
C PHE A 7 -21.91 13.78 -38.92
N PRO A 8 -22.98 13.27 -38.27
CA PRO A 8 -24.07 14.11 -37.79
C PRO A 8 -23.74 14.73 -36.43
N ASP A 9 -24.12 16.00 -36.30
CA ASP A 9 -24.18 16.77 -35.06
C ASP A 9 -25.38 16.28 -34.22
N VAL A 10 -25.15 15.96 -32.95
CA VAL A 10 -26.21 15.66 -31.97
C VAL A 10 -25.98 16.54 -30.76
N SER A 11 -26.49 17.76 -30.86
CA SER A 11 -26.82 18.61 -29.73
C SER A 11 -28.16 18.14 -29.15
N GLY A 12 -28.13 17.47 -27.99
CA GLY A 12 -29.33 17.02 -27.28
C GLY A 12 -29.13 17.05 -25.76
N GLN A 13 -29.68 18.08 -25.12
CA GLN A 13 -29.77 18.21 -23.67
C GLN A 13 -30.64 17.09 -23.08
N GLY A 14 -30.07 16.27 -22.18
CA GLY A 14 -30.79 15.31 -21.34
C GLY A 14 -30.08 15.22 -20.00
N GLY A 15 -30.77 15.64 -18.93
CA GLY A 15 -30.19 15.87 -17.61
C GLY A 15 -29.42 14.68 -17.03
N CYS A 16 -28.30 15.00 -16.37
CA CYS A 16 -27.50 14.06 -15.61
C CYS A 16 -28.29 13.64 -14.36
N VAL A 17 -29.05 12.54 -14.47
CA VAL A 17 -29.63 11.87 -13.31
C VAL A 17 -28.49 11.11 -12.64
N LEU A 18 -28.06 11.58 -11.47
CA LEU A 18 -27.10 10.87 -10.63
C LEU A 18 -27.62 9.45 -10.37
N PRO A 19 -26.79 8.40 -10.55
CA PRO A 19 -27.17 7.06 -10.12
C PRO A 19 -27.46 7.08 -8.61
N PRO A 20 -28.42 6.28 -8.12
CA PRO A 20 -28.75 6.24 -6.70
C PRO A 20 -27.52 5.86 -5.88
N ASP A 21 -27.39 6.49 -4.70
CA ASP A 21 -26.30 6.20 -3.76
C ASP A 21 -26.18 4.69 -3.52
N PRO A 22 -24.95 4.13 -3.50
CA PRO A 22 -24.75 2.72 -3.21
C PRO A 22 -25.33 2.37 -1.83
N PRO A 23 -25.83 1.14 -1.65
CA PRO A 23 -26.44 0.72 -0.40
C PRO A 23 -25.47 0.89 0.77
N GLU A 24 -26.01 1.34 1.91
CA GLU A 24 -25.32 1.78 3.13
C GLU A 24 -24.30 0.77 3.71
N ARG A 25 -24.33 -0.49 3.26
CA ARG A 25 -23.42 -1.59 3.67
C ARG A 25 -22.00 -1.50 3.11
N MET A 26 -21.72 -0.58 2.19
CA MET A 26 -20.41 -0.43 1.52
C MET A 26 -19.61 0.80 1.97
N ARG A 27 -19.96 1.40 3.12
CA ARG A 27 -19.09 2.33 3.84
C ARG A 27 -18.01 1.51 4.54
N SER A 28 -16.88 1.24 3.87
CA SER A 28 -15.73 0.65 4.56
C SER A 28 -15.21 1.64 5.59
N GLU A 29 -15.30 1.26 6.86
CA GLU A 29 -14.67 2.00 7.96
C GLU A 29 -13.18 2.21 7.65
N VAL A 30 -12.67 3.40 7.97
CA VAL A 30 -11.27 3.76 7.69
C VAL A 30 -10.36 2.88 8.55
N PRO A 31 -9.40 2.15 7.95
CA PRO A 31 -8.48 1.30 8.69
C PRO A 31 -7.52 2.18 9.50
N SER A 32 -7.80 2.37 10.79
CA SER A 32 -7.01 3.25 11.65
C SER A 32 -5.97 2.49 12.46
N GLU A 33 -6.31 1.29 12.98
CA GLU A 33 -5.38 0.48 13.77
C GLU A 33 -4.41 -0.33 12.91
N SER A 34 -4.86 -0.92 11.79
CA SER A 34 -4.02 -1.73 10.87
C SER A 34 -2.96 -0.94 10.10
N VAL A 35 -2.89 0.38 10.29
CA VAL A 35 -1.97 1.28 9.59
C VAL A 35 -0.94 1.90 10.54
N SER A 36 -1.32 2.24 11.77
CA SER A 36 -0.43 2.97 12.71
C SER A 36 -0.16 2.23 14.03
N SER A 37 -0.60 0.98 14.19
CA SER A 37 -0.33 0.20 15.41
C SER A 37 1.16 -0.11 15.58
N ALA A 38 1.62 -0.09 16.83
CA ALA A 38 2.97 -0.49 17.23
C ALA A 38 3.13 -2.02 17.18
N THR A 39 3.10 -2.58 15.98
CA THR A 39 3.24 -4.02 15.73
C THR A 39 3.90 -4.25 14.36
N LEU A 40 4.00 -5.51 13.94
CA LEU A 40 4.44 -5.86 12.59
C LEU A 40 3.30 -5.72 11.58
N LEU A 41 3.55 -4.92 10.55
CA LEU A 41 2.72 -4.70 9.37
C LEU A 41 3.50 -5.13 8.13
N GLU A 42 2.84 -5.79 7.18
CA GLU A 42 3.48 -6.20 5.92
C GLU A 42 2.82 -5.50 4.72
N ALA A 43 3.63 -5.05 3.78
CA ALA A 43 3.17 -4.46 2.52
C ALA A 43 3.83 -5.17 1.33
N TRP A 44 3.02 -5.83 0.51
CA TRP A 44 3.43 -6.35 -0.79
C TRP A 44 3.32 -5.26 -1.84
N THR A 45 4.34 -5.15 -2.67
CA THR A 45 4.36 -4.19 -3.78
C THR A 45 5.10 -4.75 -4.99
N GLY A 46 4.90 -4.12 -6.15
CA GLY A 46 5.60 -4.50 -7.37
C GLY A 46 7.13 -4.41 -7.22
N PRO A 47 7.91 -5.21 -7.96
CA PRO A 47 9.38 -5.25 -7.82
C PRO A 47 10.05 -3.87 -7.90
N ARG A 48 9.52 -2.96 -8.74
CA ARG A 48 10.03 -1.59 -8.94
C ARG A 48 9.04 -0.50 -8.49
N ASP A 49 7.96 -0.89 -7.84
CA ASP A 49 6.93 0.06 -7.39
C ASP A 49 7.30 0.64 -6.01
N ALA A 50 7.31 1.97 -5.88
CA ALA A 50 7.59 2.64 -4.61
C ALA A 50 6.39 2.69 -3.66
N ALA A 51 5.22 2.17 -4.07
CA ALA A 51 3.98 2.27 -3.32
C ALA A 51 4.06 1.70 -1.90
N GLY A 52 4.56 0.46 -1.74
CA GLY A 52 4.70 -0.18 -0.43
C GLY A 52 5.46 0.68 0.60
N PRO A 53 6.73 1.05 0.35
CA PRO A 53 7.48 1.87 1.29
C PRO A 53 6.94 3.28 1.45
N ALA A 54 6.41 3.91 0.39
CA ALA A 54 5.83 5.25 0.47
C ALA A 54 4.55 5.27 1.32
N PHE A 55 3.70 4.26 1.18
CA PHE A 55 2.51 4.05 2.02
C PHE A 55 2.90 3.78 3.47
N ALA A 56 3.89 2.92 3.71
CA ALA A 56 4.41 2.65 5.06
C ALA A 56 4.95 3.93 5.73
N LEU A 57 5.72 4.76 5.02
CA LEU A 57 6.23 6.03 5.55
C LEU A 57 5.11 7.03 5.88
N ALA A 58 4.10 7.11 5.02
CA ALA A 58 2.91 7.94 5.24
C ALA A 58 2.05 7.48 6.43
N ALA A 59 2.16 6.21 6.81
CA ALA A 59 1.46 5.58 7.94
C ALA A 59 2.11 5.86 9.30
N LEU A 60 3.42 6.14 9.31
CA LEU A 60 4.17 6.39 10.53
C LEU A 60 3.74 7.71 11.19
N ARG A 61 3.92 7.77 12.50
CA ARG A 61 3.56 8.91 13.35
C ARG A 61 4.74 9.31 14.22
N GLY A 62 4.71 10.55 14.68
CA GLY A 62 5.76 11.09 15.56
C GLY A 62 6.97 11.68 14.81
N PRO A 63 7.82 12.43 15.55
CA PRO A 63 8.90 13.24 14.97
C PRO A 63 10.26 12.53 14.89
N GLY A 64 10.38 11.31 15.44
CA GLY A 64 11.63 10.56 15.43
C GLY A 64 12.08 10.17 14.01
N PRO A 65 13.36 9.81 13.82
CA PRO A 65 13.82 9.28 12.54
C PRO A 65 13.26 7.88 12.28
N VAL A 66 13.19 7.51 11.01
CA VAL A 66 12.82 6.17 10.55
C VAL A 66 14.10 5.40 10.22
N LEU A 67 14.25 4.20 10.78
CA LEU A 67 15.27 3.28 10.30
C LEU A 67 14.73 2.50 9.09
N TRP A 68 15.40 2.60 7.96
CA TRP A 68 15.12 1.79 6.77
C TRP A 68 16.24 0.80 6.56
N VAL A 69 15.96 -0.49 6.75
CA VAL A 69 16.89 -1.60 6.52
C VAL A 69 16.54 -2.27 5.20
N GLN A 70 17.43 -2.17 4.22
CA GLN A 70 17.18 -2.62 2.85
C GLN A 70 18.16 -3.73 2.46
N ASP A 71 17.65 -4.88 2.00
CA ASP A 71 18.52 -5.96 1.53
C ASP A 71 19.23 -5.60 0.21
N ARG A 72 20.23 -6.41 -0.15
CA ARG A 72 21.06 -6.15 -1.34
C ARG A 72 20.27 -6.16 -2.64
N LEU A 73 19.26 -7.01 -2.78
CA LEU A 73 18.50 -7.16 -4.02
C LEU A 73 17.49 -6.03 -4.18
N SER A 74 16.78 -5.66 -3.13
CA SER A 74 15.90 -4.49 -3.11
C SER A 74 16.66 -3.22 -3.44
N ALA A 75 17.86 -3.03 -2.86
CA ALA A 75 18.71 -1.89 -3.16
C ALA A 75 19.19 -1.83 -4.63
N ARG A 76 19.28 -2.98 -5.29
CA ARG A 76 19.72 -3.09 -6.70
C ARG A 76 18.56 -2.88 -7.67
N GLU A 77 17.41 -3.47 -7.37
CA GLU A 77 16.29 -3.54 -8.30
C GLU A 77 15.28 -2.40 -8.12
N ALA A 78 15.04 -1.96 -6.88
CA ALA A 78 14.12 -0.88 -6.54
C ALA A 78 14.84 0.46 -6.26
N GLY A 79 16.17 0.45 -6.28
CA GLY A 79 16.99 1.62 -5.97
C GLY A 79 17.06 1.92 -4.48
N ARG A 80 17.46 3.15 -4.14
CA ARG A 80 17.72 3.55 -2.75
C ARG A 80 16.82 4.70 -2.35
N PRO A 81 16.34 4.74 -1.09
CA PRO A 81 15.62 5.89 -0.58
C PRO A 81 16.53 7.13 -0.59
N GLN A 82 16.06 8.22 -1.17
CA GLN A 82 16.74 9.51 -1.11
C GLN A 82 16.26 10.27 0.12
N ALA A 83 17.07 10.23 1.19
CA ALA A 83 16.82 10.90 2.46
C ALA A 83 16.34 12.35 2.33
N ARG A 84 16.95 13.17 1.46
CA ARG A 84 16.52 14.57 1.26
C ARG A 84 15.08 14.68 0.74
N THR A 85 14.72 13.82 -0.20
CA THR A 85 13.37 13.77 -0.77
C THR A 85 12.38 13.29 0.27
N LEU A 86 12.72 12.24 1.02
CA LEU A 86 11.83 11.70 2.06
C LEU A 86 11.60 12.69 3.19
N ARG A 87 12.63 13.45 3.60
CA ARG A 87 12.47 14.52 4.57
C ARG A 87 11.57 15.64 4.08
N ARG A 88 11.69 16.02 2.79
CA ARG A 88 10.83 17.02 2.18
C ARG A 88 9.37 16.56 2.09
N LEU A 89 9.13 15.29 1.78
CA LEU A 89 7.78 14.76 1.56
C LEU A 89 7.07 14.35 2.84
N TYR A 90 7.79 13.75 3.80
CA TYR A 90 7.22 13.15 5.01
C TYR A 90 7.66 13.83 6.30
N GLY A 91 8.49 14.87 6.24
CA GLY A 91 8.98 15.58 7.43
C GLY A 91 9.87 14.74 8.35
N ARG A 92 10.38 13.58 7.89
CA ARG A 92 11.16 12.63 8.70
C ARG A 92 12.55 12.39 8.12
N ASP A 93 13.53 12.33 9.01
CA ASP A 93 14.86 11.83 8.66
C ASP A 93 14.84 10.31 8.50
N VAL A 94 15.60 9.80 7.53
CA VAL A 94 15.71 8.37 7.26
C VAL A 94 17.15 7.93 7.43
N ILE A 95 17.34 6.94 8.31
CA ILE A 95 18.63 6.27 8.52
C ILE A 95 18.60 5.00 7.67
N LEU A 96 19.45 4.92 6.64
CA LEU A 96 19.50 3.77 5.74
C LEU A 96 20.59 2.78 6.16
N VAL A 97 20.20 1.53 6.45
CA VAL A 97 21.11 0.41 6.75
C VAL A 97 20.99 -0.64 5.65
N ARG A 98 22.13 -1.14 5.15
CA ARG A 98 22.17 -2.03 3.99
C ARG A 98 23.01 -3.28 4.27
N PRO A 99 22.46 -4.23 5.02
CA PRO A 99 23.13 -5.49 5.27
C PRO A 99 23.23 -6.32 3.99
N ALA A 100 24.30 -7.11 3.88
CA ALA A 100 24.50 -7.99 2.73
C ALA A 100 23.58 -9.21 2.73
N ARG A 101 23.11 -9.64 3.91
CA ARG A 101 22.31 -10.87 4.09
C ARG A 101 21.03 -10.60 4.88
N VAL A 102 20.00 -11.38 4.59
CA VAL A 102 18.68 -11.29 5.25
C VAL A 102 18.75 -11.51 6.77
N PRO A 103 19.53 -12.45 7.33
CA PRO A 103 19.67 -12.56 8.78
C PRO A 103 20.18 -11.29 9.45
N ASP A 104 21.11 -10.59 8.81
CA ASP A 104 21.66 -9.33 9.33
C ASP A 104 20.63 -8.20 9.23
N LEU A 105 19.77 -8.21 8.21
CA LEU A 105 18.59 -7.33 8.11
C LEU A 105 17.63 -7.53 9.27
N LEU A 106 17.23 -8.77 9.52
CA LEU A 106 16.28 -9.10 10.58
C LEU A 106 16.86 -8.74 11.95
N MET A 107 18.14 -9.03 12.18
CA MET A 107 18.84 -8.63 13.40
C MET A 107 18.86 -7.10 13.57
N ALA A 108 19.22 -6.36 12.51
CA ALA A 108 19.24 -4.90 12.57
C ALA A 108 17.86 -4.32 12.90
N MET A 109 16.79 -4.87 12.31
CA MET A 109 15.41 -4.48 12.62
C MET A 109 15.07 -4.77 14.09
N GLU A 110 15.39 -5.95 14.61
CA GLU A 110 15.10 -6.30 16.02
C GLU A 110 15.81 -5.37 17.01
N MET A 111 17.07 -5.04 16.75
CA MET A 111 17.82 -4.10 17.58
C MET A 111 17.24 -2.69 17.52
N ALA A 112 16.82 -2.25 16.32
CA ALA A 112 16.18 -0.97 16.13
C ALA A 112 14.84 -0.86 16.84
N LEU A 113 14.04 -1.93 16.84
CA LEU A 113 12.79 -1.98 17.59
C LEU A 113 12.98 -1.87 19.09
N SER A 114 14.20 -2.02 19.61
CA SER A 114 14.52 -1.77 21.02
C SER A 114 14.86 -0.30 21.31
N CYS A 115 14.73 0.60 20.33
CA CYS A 115 15.04 2.04 20.44
C CYS A 115 13.78 2.89 20.33
N PRO A 116 13.18 3.35 21.46
CA PRO A 116 11.96 4.15 21.45
C PRO A 116 12.10 5.55 20.83
N ALA A 117 13.33 6.00 20.53
CA ALA A 117 13.57 7.26 19.85
C ALA A 117 13.23 7.23 18.35
N LEU A 118 13.08 6.04 17.76
CA LEU A 118 12.66 5.87 16.37
C LEU A 118 11.15 6.04 16.24
N SER A 119 10.71 6.71 15.17
CA SER A 119 9.28 6.79 14.83
C SER A 119 8.76 5.53 14.13
N GLY A 120 9.66 4.65 13.70
CA GLY A 120 9.34 3.38 13.05
C GLY A 120 10.56 2.70 12.43
N VAL A 121 10.39 1.41 12.15
CA VAL A 121 11.38 0.57 11.48
C VAL A 121 10.77 0.00 10.20
N LEU A 122 11.41 0.27 9.06
CA LEU A 122 11.08 -0.32 7.77
C LEU A 122 12.13 -1.36 7.40
N GLY A 123 11.71 -2.59 7.12
CA GLY A 123 12.52 -3.62 6.49
C GLY A 123 12.09 -3.80 5.04
N GLU A 124 13.01 -3.90 4.10
CA GLU A 124 12.72 -4.15 2.70
C GLU A 124 13.44 -5.39 2.22
N VAL A 125 12.65 -6.41 1.86
CA VAL A 125 13.12 -7.76 1.54
C VAL A 125 12.62 -8.17 0.16
N TRP A 126 13.55 -8.68 -0.65
CA TRP A 126 13.27 -9.21 -1.97
C TRP A 126 12.99 -10.72 -1.92
N GLY A 127 11.93 -11.13 -2.59
CA GLY A 127 11.51 -12.52 -2.69
C GLY A 127 11.12 -13.13 -1.35
N ASP A 128 11.24 -14.46 -1.27
CA ASP A 128 10.89 -15.27 -0.11
C ASP A 128 12.13 -15.98 0.46
N PRO A 129 13.07 -15.22 1.06
CA PRO A 129 14.27 -15.82 1.61
C PRO A 129 13.90 -16.74 2.80
N PRO A 130 14.47 -17.96 2.90
CA PRO A 130 14.09 -18.93 3.93
C PRO A 130 14.25 -18.44 5.37
N ARG A 131 15.10 -17.43 5.59
CA ARG A 131 15.36 -16.83 6.90
C ARG A 131 14.27 -15.86 7.35
N LEU A 132 13.42 -15.39 6.43
CA LEU A 132 12.21 -14.63 6.75
C LEU A 132 11.05 -15.61 6.95
N ASP A 133 11.10 -16.33 8.07
CA ASP A 133 10.10 -17.33 8.43
C ASP A 133 9.08 -16.79 9.47
N PHE A 134 8.16 -17.65 9.89
CA PHE A 134 7.18 -17.29 10.92
C PHE A 134 7.84 -16.92 12.25
N THR A 135 8.97 -17.54 12.60
CA THR A 135 9.70 -17.27 13.85
C THR A 135 10.30 -15.86 13.81
N ALA A 136 10.93 -15.48 12.70
CA ALA A 136 11.48 -14.15 12.48
C ALA A 136 10.38 -13.07 12.54
N THR A 137 9.28 -13.26 11.80
CA THR A 137 8.16 -12.30 11.82
C THR A 137 7.51 -12.20 13.20
N LYS A 138 7.39 -13.32 13.94
CA LYS A 138 6.89 -13.32 15.32
C LYS A 138 7.78 -12.54 16.27
N ARG A 139 9.11 -12.68 16.16
CA ARG A 139 10.08 -11.90 16.96
C ARG A 139 9.93 -10.41 16.70
N LEU A 140 9.85 -10.00 15.43
CA LEU A 140 9.64 -8.59 15.07
C LEU A 140 8.33 -8.05 15.63
N ALA A 141 7.22 -8.78 15.48
CA ALA A 141 5.92 -8.37 16.02
C ALA A 141 5.96 -8.19 17.54
N LEU A 142 6.53 -9.14 18.27
CA LEU A 142 6.65 -9.05 19.74
C LEU A 142 7.54 -7.88 20.17
N ARG A 143 8.66 -7.63 19.49
CA ARG A 143 9.54 -6.51 19.80
C ARG A 143 8.87 -5.15 19.54
N ALA A 144 8.18 -5.01 18.42
CA ALA A 144 7.40 -3.82 18.08
C ALA A 144 6.31 -3.53 19.12
N GLU A 145 5.56 -4.56 19.52
CA GLU A 145 4.51 -4.47 20.54
C GLU A 145 5.09 -4.12 21.92
N GLN A 146 6.26 -4.65 22.27
CA GLN A 146 6.94 -4.36 23.54
C GLN A 146 7.48 -2.94 23.64
N SER A 147 8.02 -2.39 22.55
CA SER A 147 8.67 -1.07 22.56
C SER A 147 7.75 0.08 22.18
N GLY A 148 6.58 -0.21 21.60
CA GLY A 148 5.71 0.82 21.04
C GLY A 148 6.18 1.38 19.69
N VAL A 149 7.22 0.79 19.08
CA VAL A 149 7.76 1.25 17.79
C VAL A 149 7.12 0.44 16.64
N PRO A 150 6.44 1.08 15.68
CA PRO A 150 5.81 0.38 14.55
C PRO A 150 6.87 -0.23 13.62
N CYS A 151 6.59 -1.45 13.15
CA CYS A 151 7.45 -2.20 12.25
C CYS A 151 6.74 -2.48 10.93
N TRP A 152 7.28 -1.96 9.83
CA TRP A 152 6.81 -2.27 8.48
C TRP A 152 7.80 -3.19 7.77
N LEU A 153 7.30 -4.26 7.15
CA LEU A 153 8.07 -5.14 6.29
C LEU A 153 7.53 -5.06 4.86
N ILE A 154 8.34 -4.48 3.98
CA ILE A 154 8.07 -4.34 2.56
C ILE A 154 8.55 -5.59 1.83
N ARG A 155 7.61 -6.26 1.15
CA ARG A 155 7.81 -7.52 0.42
C ARG A 155 7.77 -7.25 -1.08
N ARG A 156 8.88 -7.47 -1.78
CA ARG A 156 8.99 -7.27 -3.24
C ARG A 156 9.17 -8.58 -3.96
N GLY A 157 8.44 -8.78 -5.06
CA GLY A 157 8.58 -10.00 -5.88
C GLY A 157 8.41 -11.29 -5.07
N ALA A 158 7.51 -11.24 -4.08
CA ALA A 158 7.30 -12.26 -3.07
C ALA A 158 5.82 -12.59 -2.97
N ASP A 159 5.49 -13.82 -2.61
CA ASP A 159 4.11 -14.23 -2.38
C ASP A 159 3.73 -14.15 -0.90
N PRO A 160 2.44 -13.94 -0.56
CA PRO A 160 2.03 -13.95 0.84
C PRO A 160 2.21 -15.32 1.51
N ALA A 161 3.25 -15.45 2.34
CA ALA A 161 3.50 -16.64 3.16
C ALA A 161 2.86 -16.57 4.57
N LEU A 162 3.12 -17.57 5.42
CA LEU A 162 2.75 -17.53 6.84
C LEU A 162 3.57 -16.44 7.56
N SER A 163 2.91 -15.62 8.38
CA SER A 163 3.53 -14.47 9.03
C SER A 163 2.76 -14.10 10.31
N ALA A 164 3.47 -13.53 11.29
CA ALA A 164 2.89 -12.98 12.50
C ALA A 164 2.38 -11.53 12.38
N ALA A 165 2.49 -10.92 11.19
CA ALA A 165 2.02 -9.56 10.95
C ALA A 165 0.52 -9.40 11.29
N ARG A 166 0.17 -8.30 11.98
CA ARG A 166 -1.19 -8.02 12.44
C ARG A 166 -2.08 -7.47 11.33
N ALA A 167 -1.47 -6.84 10.34
CA ALA A 167 -2.14 -6.43 9.11
C ALA A 167 -1.21 -6.58 7.90
N ARG A 168 -1.81 -6.96 6.78
CA ARG A 168 -1.13 -7.37 5.55
C ARG A 168 -1.79 -6.68 4.37
N TRP A 169 -1.00 -5.89 3.67
CA TRP A 169 -1.43 -4.97 2.65
C TRP A 169 -0.86 -5.37 1.29
N ARG A 170 -1.65 -5.27 0.22
CA ARG A 170 -1.11 -5.11 -1.14
C ARG A 170 -1.23 -3.65 -1.52
N VAL A 171 -0.14 -3.06 -1.96
CA VAL A 171 -0.07 -1.64 -2.26
C VAL A 171 0.55 -1.44 -3.64
N THR A 172 -0.20 -0.79 -4.53
CA THR A 172 0.28 -0.40 -5.86
C THR A 172 0.09 1.09 -6.10
N SER A 173 1.00 1.68 -6.88
CA SER A 173 0.90 3.08 -7.25
C SER A 173 -0.31 3.34 -8.14
N LEU A 174 -1.00 4.45 -7.89
CA LEU A 174 -1.99 5.03 -8.78
C LEU A 174 -1.47 6.36 -9.34
N PRO A 175 -1.98 6.83 -10.49
CA PRO A 175 -1.71 8.18 -10.95
C PRO A 175 -2.01 9.21 -9.85
N SER A 176 -1.10 10.16 -9.65
CA SER A 176 -1.33 11.28 -8.72
C SER A 176 -2.55 12.08 -9.14
N ALA A 177 -3.30 12.64 -8.18
CA ALA A 177 -4.33 13.61 -8.51
C ALA A 177 -3.66 14.88 -9.05
N PRO A 178 -4.04 15.39 -10.23
CA PRO A 178 -3.43 16.61 -10.77
C PRO A 178 -3.69 17.79 -9.81
N PRO A 179 -2.69 18.63 -9.55
CA PRO A 179 -2.90 19.83 -8.76
C PRO A 179 -3.76 20.87 -9.50
N ASP A 180 -4.59 21.60 -8.77
CA ASP A 180 -5.48 22.63 -9.33
C ASP A 180 -4.74 23.77 -10.05
N TRP A 181 -3.48 24.01 -9.67
CA TRP A 181 -2.66 25.10 -10.20
C TRP A 181 -1.86 24.74 -11.46
N ASP A 182 -1.66 23.44 -11.74
CA ASP A 182 -0.99 22.96 -12.95
C ASP A 182 -1.31 21.47 -13.19
N THR A 183 -2.13 21.20 -14.20
CA THR A 183 -2.54 19.83 -14.53
C THR A 183 -1.43 18.96 -15.12
N GLN A 184 -0.31 19.56 -15.54
CA GLN A 184 0.87 18.85 -16.04
C GLN A 184 1.89 18.55 -14.94
N SER A 185 1.75 19.18 -13.76
CA SER A 185 2.62 18.92 -12.62
C SER A 185 2.21 17.64 -11.88
N PRO A 186 3.18 16.84 -11.38
CA PRO A 186 2.86 15.73 -10.49
C PRO A 186 2.20 16.23 -9.20
N GLY A 187 1.05 15.65 -8.84
CA GLY A 187 0.37 15.99 -7.60
C GLY A 187 0.66 15.03 -6.45
N ALA A 188 -0.23 15.00 -5.46
CA ALA A 188 -0.07 14.16 -4.28
C ALA A 188 -0.05 12.67 -4.64
N PRO A 189 0.84 11.86 -4.02
CA PRO A 189 0.93 10.45 -4.31
C PRO A 189 -0.35 9.73 -3.89
N ARG A 190 -0.79 8.80 -4.74
CA ARG A 190 -1.96 7.95 -4.52
C ARG A 190 -1.60 6.49 -4.68
N TRP A 191 -2.27 5.65 -3.93
CA TRP A 191 -2.06 4.21 -3.93
C TRP A 191 -3.38 3.48 -3.91
N ARG A 192 -3.43 2.34 -4.58
CA ARG A 192 -4.45 1.32 -4.33
C ARG A 192 -3.95 0.49 -3.16
N ALA A 193 -4.67 0.51 -2.05
CA ALA A 193 -4.31 -0.19 -0.81
C ALA A 193 -5.37 -1.25 -0.50
N GLU A 194 -4.99 -2.52 -0.58
CA GLU A 194 -5.84 -3.66 -0.23
C GLU A 194 -5.35 -4.27 1.08
N LEU A 195 -6.18 -4.20 2.12
CA LEU A 195 -5.97 -4.96 3.34
C LEU A 195 -6.58 -6.34 3.14
N PHE A 196 -5.77 -7.35 2.83
CA PHE A 196 -6.28 -8.70 2.54
C PHE A 196 -6.27 -9.61 3.78
N ARG A 197 -5.57 -9.23 4.84
CA ARG A 197 -5.63 -9.89 6.16
C ARG A 197 -5.36 -8.88 7.27
N SER A 198 -6.22 -8.86 8.28
CA SER A 198 -6.02 -8.11 9.52
C SER A 198 -6.71 -8.81 10.69
N ARG A 199 -6.24 -8.54 11.90
CA ARG A 199 -6.93 -8.94 13.14
C ARG A 199 -7.80 -7.83 13.72
N ALA A 200 -7.47 -6.56 13.44
CA ALA A 200 -8.11 -5.39 14.04
C ALA A 200 -9.20 -4.81 13.14
N ASP A 201 -8.98 -4.84 11.83
CA ASP A 201 -9.86 -4.21 10.84
C ASP A 201 -10.42 -5.24 9.87
N ARG A 202 -11.56 -4.95 9.26
CA ARG A 202 -12.10 -5.79 8.19
C ARG A 202 -11.23 -5.66 6.93
N PRO A 203 -10.93 -6.78 6.24
CA PRO A 203 -10.33 -6.72 4.92
C PRO A 203 -11.13 -5.82 3.97
N GLY A 204 -10.44 -5.13 3.08
CA GLY A 204 -11.06 -4.16 2.19
C GLY A 204 -10.07 -3.54 1.23
N LEU A 205 -10.59 -2.64 0.40
CA LEU A 205 -9.84 -1.98 -0.66
C LEU A 205 -10.15 -0.48 -0.68
N TRP A 206 -9.10 0.31 -0.73
CA TRP A 206 -9.19 1.77 -0.72
C TRP A 206 -8.24 2.40 -1.74
N VAL A 207 -8.58 3.62 -2.15
CA VAL A 207 -7.59 4.57 -2.64
C VAL A 207 -7.02 5.27 -1.41
N ALA A 208 -5.74 5.08 -1.15
CA ALA A 208 -4.99 5.84 -0.17
C ALA A 208 -4.30 7.04 -0.83
N GLY A 209 -4.19 8.15 -0.12
CA GLY A 209 -3.39 9.30 -0.50
C GLY A 209 -2.66 9.87 0.71
N HIS A 210 -1.54 10.55 0.48
CA HIS A 210 -0.83 11.28 1.54
C HIS A 210 -1.12 12.76 1.44
N ASP A 211 -1.64 13.33 2.52
CA ASP A 211 -1.86 14.76 2.64
C ASP A 211 -0.63 15.42 3.27
N GLY A 212 0.22 16.00 2.42
CA GLY A 212 1.50 16.59 2.82
C GLY A 212 1.40 17.57 4.00
N PRO A 213 0.48 18.55 3.99
CA PRO A 213 0.32 19.51 5.10
C PRO A 213 -0.03 18.88 6.45
N GLN A 214 -0.75 17.75 6.46
CA GLN A 214 -1.21 17.08 7.69
C GLN A 214 -0.39 15.83 8.02
N ASP A 215 0.61 15.52 7.19
CA ASP A 215 1.42 14.29 7.20
C ASP A 215 0.58 13.03 7.52
N ARG A 216 -0.54 12.85 6.81
CA ARG A 216 -1.53 11.82 7.12
C ARG A 216 -1.94 11.03 5.88
N LEU A 217 -2.05 9.71 6.05
CA LEU A 217 -2.83 8.85 5.16
C LEU A 217 -4.33 9.19 5.22
N ARG A 218 -4.87 9.46 4.04
CA ARG A 218 -6.31 9.58 3.79
C ARG A 218 -6.75 8.36 2.98
N PHE A 219 -7.87 7.77 3.37
CA PHE A 219 -8.46 6.63 2.67
C PHE A 219 -9.81 7.05 2.08
N ALA A 220 -10.03 6.71 0.82
CA ALA A 220 -11.32 6.78 0.17
C ALA A 220 -11.69 5.37 -0.31
N ALA A 221 -12.93 4.95 -0.08
CA ALA A 221 -13.42 3.68 -0.63
C ALA A 221 -13.29 3.71 -2.16
N VAL A 222 -12.88 2.59 -2.76
CA VAL A 222 -12.96 2.45 -4.22
C VAL A 222 -14.45 2.39 -4.57
N ALA A 223 -14.98 3.40 -5.26
CA ALA A 223 -16.31 3.32 -5.83
C ALA A 223 -16.31 2.09 -6.76
N GLY A 224 -17.23 1.15 -6.54
CA GLY A 224 -17.25 -0.10 -7.30
C GLY A 224 -17.50 0.18 -8.78
N ASP A 225 -16.54 -0.16 -9.64
CA ASP A 225 -16.77 -0.26 -11.07
C ASP A 225 -17.78 -1.39 -11.32
N GLY A 226 -18.99 -1.01 -11.72
CA GLY A 226 -20.04 -1.95 -12.09
C GLY A 226 -19.71 -2.65 -13.40
N ALA A 227 -19.29 -3.91 -13.32
CA ALA A 227 -19.40 -4.89 -14.41
C ALA A 227 -19.30 -6.31 -13.84
N MET A 228 -20.40 -6.83 -13.28
CA MET A 228 -20.58 -8.27 -13.13
C MET A 228 -21.07 -8.83 -14.46
N VAL A 229 -20.22 -9.57 -15.16
CA VAL A 229 -20.67 -10.58 -16.13
C VAL A 229 -21.27 -11.71 -15.32
N ASP A 230 -22.58 -11.89 -15.42
CA ASP A 230 -23.34 -12.96 -14.80
C ASP A 230 -22.99 -14.31 -15.46
N PRO A 231 -22.48 -15.33 -14.73
CA PRO A 231 -22.39 -16.68 -15.25
C PRO A 231 -23.69 -17.43 -14.96
N ALA A 232 -24.82 -16.94 -15.47
CA ALA A 232 -26.10 -17.64 -15.45
C ALA A 232 -26.65 -17.72 -16.88
N GLY A 233 -26.14 -18.69 -17.65
CA GLY A 233 -26.54 -18.87 -19.05
C GLY A 233 -26.12 -20.20 -19.66
N ALA A 234 -26.21 -21.31 -18.93
CA ALA A 234 -26.08 -22.64 -19.55
C ALA A 234 -26.83 -23.73 -18.75
N GLN A 235 -28.16 -23.64 -18.71
CA GLN A 235 -28.98 -24.81 -18.43
C GLN A 235 -30.11 -24.88 -19.46
N GLY A 236 -30.09 -25.94 -20.28
CA GLY A 236 -31.28 -26.43 -20.97
C GLY A 236 -31.10 -26.67 -22.46
N ARG A 237 -30.74 -27.90 -22.83
CA ARG A 237 -31.58 -28.68 -23.77
C ARG A 237 -31.29 -30.18 -23.63
N ARG A 238 -32.21 -30.85 -22.94
CA ARG A 238 -32.51 -32.27 -23.14
C ARG A 238 -32.88 -32.47 -24.61
N ALA A 239 -32.31 -33.50 -25.23
CA ALA A 239 -32.90 -34.14 -26.40
C ALA A 239 -33.16 -35.60 -26.03
N THR A 240 -34.45 -35.92 -25.97
CA THR A 240 -35.01 -37.26 -26.10
C THR A 240 -34.73 -37.81 -27.50
N ARG A 241 -34.15 -39.01 -27.60
CA ARG A 241 -34.67 -40.12 -28.41
C ARG A 241 -33.97 -41.42 -28.02
#